data_AF-A0A7V5PB20-F1
#
_entry.id   AF-A0A7V5PB20-F1
#
_cell.length_a   1.000
_cell.length_b   1.000
_cell.length_c   1.000
_cell.angle_alpha   90.00
_cell.angle_beta   90.00
_cell.angle_gamma   90.00
#
_symmetry.space_group_name_H-M   'P 1'
#
loop_
_entity.id
_entity.type
_entity.pdbx_description
1 polymer ?
#
loop_
_entity_poly.entity_id
_entity_poly.type
_entity_poly.pdbx_seq_one_letter_code
_entity_poly.pdbx_strand_id
1 'polypeptide(L)'
;MLDKETVHDALEVMYDSLALSQTAFVAHFSQLTAIAKLDERGERARALLLEAIEVLRPARSVPFGSLEARSYDVLSLRYVENLPLPQVMSELCLSRRQVYRDLAEAEEKLAKVIGSWARGASDDSSADEAGAARPSDSLSDELASLATSVAPTHLLALVDEVFALLRPLADSFGTSLDLLRGEKTSDDVVLVDPAVLRQVLIVAMSTAIQSQPRGGVQVR
;
A
#
# COMPACT_ATOMS: atom_id res chain seq x y z
N MET A 1 -3.76 24.34 -1.91
CA MET A 1 -4.55 23.23 -1.34
C MET A 1 -5.01 22.41 -2.52
N LEU A 2 -4.78 21.09 -2.53
CA LEU A 2 -5.13 20.25 -3.69
C LEU A 2 -6.66 20.16 -3.78
N ASP A 3 -7.20 20.51 -4.94
CA ASP A 3 -8.62 20.52 -5.25
C ASP A 3 -9.06 19.21 -5.89
N LYS A 4 -10.36 18.95 -5.82
CA LYS A 4 -10.98 17.74 -6.35
C LYS A 4 -10.80 17.60 -7.87
N GLU A 5 -10.89 18.71 -8.61
CA GLU A 5 -10.82 18.73 -10.07
C GLU A 5 -9.43 18.28 -10.55
N THR A 6 -8.37 18.82 -9.96
CA THR A 6 -6.99 18.36 -10.23
C THR A 6 -6.79 16.86 -9.99
N VAL A 7 -7.42 16.28 -8.96
CA VAL A 7 -7.36 14.84 -8.69
C VAL A 7 -8.16 14.04 -9.72
N HIS A 8 -9.37 14.50 -10.06
CA HIS A 8 -10.21 13.86 -11.06
C HIS A 8 -9.50 13.78 -12.43
N ASP A 9 -8.91 14.89 -12.87
CA ASP A 9 -8.18 14.96 -14.15
C ASP A 9 -7.01 13.98 -14.18
N ALA A 10 -6.27 13.87 -13.07
CA ALA A 10 -5.17 12.92 -12.94
C ALA A 10 -5.65 11.46 -12.96
N LEU A 11 -6.80 11.16 -12.33
CA LEU A 11 -7.38 9.81 -12.32
C LEU A 11 -7.86 9.37 -13.71
N GLU A 12 -8.44 10.26 -14.51
CA GLU A 12 -8.91 9.92 -15.86
C GLU A 12 -7.77 9.55 -16.82
N VAL A 13 -6.56 10.08 -16.61
CA VAL A 13 -5.35 9.72 -17.38
C VAL A 13 -4.40 8.80 -16.63
N MET A 14 -4.83 8.14 -15.55
CA MET A 14 -3.96 7.41 -14.63
C MET A 14 -3.12 6.28 -15.30
N TYR A 15 -3.56 5.74 -16.44
CA TYR A 15 -2.86 4.69 -17.19
C TYR A 15 -2.02 5.19 -18.36
N ASP A 16 -2.07 6.49 -18.66
CA ASP A 16 -1.21 7.14 -19.64
C ASP A 16 -0.09 7.86 -18.88
N SER A 17 1.07 7.21 -18.76
CA SER A 17 2.22 7.73 -18.00
C SER A 17 2.65 9.11 -18.52
N LEU A 18 2.61 9.31 -19.84
CA LEU A 18 3.02 10.55 -20.46
C LEU A 18 2.03 11.67 -20.16
N ALA A 19 0.73 11.43 -20.35
CA ALA A 19 -0.30 12.41 -20.03
C ALA A 19 -0.33 12.73 -18.53
N LEU A 20 -0.25 11.71 -17.68
CA LEU A 20 -0.23 11.88 -16.23
C LEU A 20 0.95 12.73 -15.75
N SER A 21 2.14 12.55 -16.34
CA SER A 21 3.35 13.31 -16.00
C SER A 21 3.24 14.83 -16.23
N GLN A 22 2.25 15.25 -17.01
CA GLN A 22 2.01 16.65 -17.42
C GLN A 22 0.81 17.29 -16.72
N THR A 23 0.08 16.53 -15.89
CA THR A 23 -1.09 17.04 -15.17
C THR A 23 -0.71 18.05 -14.09
N ALA A 24 -1.65 18.93 -13.73
CA ALA A 24 -1.48 19.89 -12.63
C ALA A 24 -1.19 19.19 -11.28
N PHE A 25 -1.65 17.96 -11.12
CA PHE A 25 -1.39 17.10 -9.96
C PHE A 25 0.11 16.98 -9.65
N VAL A 26 0.94 16.76 -10.67
CA VAL A 26 2.39 16.61 -10.53
C VAL A 26 3.03 17.86 -9.92
N ALA A 27 2.52 19.05 -10.26
CA ALA A 27 3.06 20.32 -9.77
C ALA A 27 2.90 20.51 -8.25
N HIS A 28 2.02 19.73 -7.59
CA HIS A 28 1.83 19.77 -6.15
C HIS A 28 2.89 19.00 -5.34
N PHE A 29 3.76 18.24 -6.01
CA PHE A 29 4.79 17.41 -5.38
C PHE A 29 6.17 17.73 -5.95
N SER A 30 7.02 18.37 -5.15
CA SER A 30 8.40 18.71 -5.53
C SER A 30 9.21 17.48 -5.92
N GLN A 31 8.99 16.35 -5.23
CA GLN A 31 9.65 15.08 -5.56
C GLN A 31 9.28 14.53 -6.94
N LEU A 32 8.07 14.84 -7.45
CA LEU A 32 7.65 14.41 -8.79
C LEU A 32 8.20 15.35 -9.85
N THR A 33 8.16 16.66 -9.62
CA THR A 33 8.70 17.64 -10.57
C THR A 33 10.21 17.52 -10.74
N ALA A 34 10.93 17.04 -9.73
CA ALA A 34 12.37 16.76 -9.78
C ALA A 34 12.75 15.61 -10.74
N ILE A 35 11.82 14.70 -11.07
CA ILE A 35 12.10 13.57 -11.97
C ILE A 35 12.16 14.07 -13.41
N ALA A 36 13.32 13.91 -14.06
CA ALA A 36 13.54 14.42 -15.42
C ALA A 36 12.82 13.61 -16.51
N LYS A 37 12.77 12.28 -16.37
CA LYS A 37 12.11 11.38 -17.34
C LYS A 37 10.60 11.43 -17.15
N LEU A 38 9.85 11.74 -18.21
CA LEU A 38 8.40 11.88 -18.15
C LEU A 38 7.71 10.57 -17.80
N ASP A 39 8.16 9.44 -18.37
CA ASP A 39 7.57 8.13 -18.08
C ASP A 39 7.71 7.75 -16.61
N GLU A 40 8.93 7.87 -16.06
CA GLU A 40 9.22 7.61 -14.64
C GLU A 40 8.43 8.54 -13.70
N ARG A 41 8.28 9.82 -14.10
CA ARG A 41 7.46 10.78 -13.37
C ARG A 41 5.99 10.37 -13.34
N GLY A 42 5.45 9.95 -14.49
CA GLY A 42 4.10 9.44 -14.63
C GLY A 42 3.87 8.18 -13.80
N GLU A 43 4.79 7.23 -13.84
CA GLU A 43 4.74 6.01 -13.02
C GLU A 43 4.74 6.32 -11.52
N ARG A 44 5.59 7.26 -11.08
CA ARG A 44 5.62 7.66 -9.67
C ARG A 44 4.37 8.42 -9.24
N ALA A 45 3.81 9.26 -10.11
CA ALA A 45 2.52 9.93 -9.89
C ALA A 45 1.37 8.91 -9.77
N ARG A 46 1.36 7.90 -10.65
CA ARG A 46 0.39 6.79 -10.61
C ARG A 46 0.49 6.01 -9.31
N ALA A 47 1.71 5.69 -8.86
CA ALA A 47 1.92 5.00 -7.60
C ALA A 47 1.34 5.78 -6.42
N LEU A 48 1.52 7.11 -6.40
CA LEU A 48 0.97 7.98 -5.36
C LEU A 48 -0.57 7.99 -5.36
N LEU A 49 -1.20 8.03 -6.54
CA LEU A 49 -2.66 7.96 -6.67
C LEU A 49 -3.21 6.63 -6.13
N LEU A 50 -2.57 5.51 -6.50
CA LEU A 50 -2.97 4.18 -6.04
C LEU A 50 -2.80 4.03 -4.52
N GLU A 51 -1.69 4.50 -3.97
CA GLU A 51 -1.45 4.52 -2.53
C GLU A 51 -2.53 5.33 -1.80
N ALA A 52 -2.94 6.48 -2.37
CA ALA A 52 -3.97 7.31 -1.78
C ALA A 52 -5.36 6.64 -1.81
N ILE A 53 -5.66 5.89 -2.88
CA ILE A 53 -6.88 5.09 -2.95
C ILE A 53 -6.85 3.99 -1.87
N GLU A 54 -5.71 3.31 -1.69
CA GLU A 54 -5.54 2.28 -0.68
C GLU A 54 -5.70 2.79 0.75
N VAL A 55 -5.27 4.02 1.06
CA VAL A 55 -5.51 4.63 2.38
C VAL A 55 -6.99 4.81 2.70
N LEU A 56 -7.86 4.90 1.69
CA LEU A 56 -9.31 4.95 1.90
C LEU A 56 -9.93 3.57 2.18
N ARG A 57 -9.16 2.48 2.06
CA ARG A 57 -9.64 1.13 2.38
C ARG A 57 -10.02 1.05 3.87
N PRO A 58 -11.20 0.51 4.20
CA PRO A 58 -11.59 0.29 5.60
C PRO A 58 -10.58 -0.57 6.35
N ALA A 59 -10.24 -0.17 7.59
CA ALA A 59 -9.27 -0.88 8.42
C ALA A 59 -9.73 -2.29 8.84
N ARG A 60 -11.05 -2.52 8.82
CA ARG A 60 -11.66 -3.83 9.12
C ARG A 60 -12.27 -4.39 7.85
N SER A 61 -12.23 -5.71 7.71
CA SER A 61 -12.96 -6.39 6.64
C SER A 61 -14.46 -6.12 6.80
N VAL A 62 -15.01 -5.31 5.90
CA VAL A 62 -16.43 -5.00 5.81
C VAL A 62 -16.99 -5.54 4.50
N PRO A 63 -18.32 -5.78 4.40
CA PRO A 63 -18.92 -6.23 3.15
C PRO A 63 -18.64 -5.26 2.00
N PHE A 64 -18.36 -5.82 0.83
CA PHE A 64 -18.24 -5.06 -0.42
C PHE A 64 -19.50 -4.26 -0.68
N GLY A 65 -19.32 -3.02 -1.12
CA GLY A 65 -20.40 -2.10 -1.35
C GLY A 65 -21.12 -1.70 -0.07
N SER A 66 -20.53 -1.83 1.12
CA SER A 66 -21.06 -1.23 2.37
C SER A 66 -20.87 0.29 2.38
N LEU A 67 -21.53 1.02 3.30
CA LEU A 67 -21.37 2.48 3.37
C LEU A 67 -19.93 2.88 3.75
N GLU A 68 -19.29 2.09 4.60
CA GLU A 68 -17.91 2.32 5.06
C GLU A 68 -16.89 2.07 3.94
N ALA A 69 -17.09 1.02 3.13
CA ALA A 69 -16.22 0.70 1.99
C ALA A 69 -16.48 1.54 0.73
N ARG A 70 -17.63 2.20 0.64
CA ARG A 70 -18.15 2.71 -0.65
C ARG A 70 -17.21 3.63 -1.41
N SER A 71 -16.52 4.53 -0.70
CA SER A 71 -15.57 5.45 -1.33
C SER A 71 -14.37 4.70 -1.92
N TYR A 72 -13.84 3.71 -1.21
CA TYR A 72 -12.77 2.85 -1.71
C TYR A 72 -13.26 1.97 -2.86
N ASP A 73 -14.42 1.31 -2.71
CA ASP A 73 -14.95 0.40 -3.73
C ASP A 73 -15.22 1.12 -5.05
N VAL A 74 -15.85 2.29 -5.02
CA VAL A 74 -16.20 3.01 -6.25
C VAL A 74 -14.96 3.53 -6.99
N LEU A 75 -13.93 3.98 -6.26
CA LEU A 75 -12.64 4.38 -6.84
C LEU A 75 -11.87 3.17 -7.39
N SER A 76 -11.88 2.05 -6.66
CA SER A 76 -11.21 0.82 -7.06
C SER A 76 -11.81 0.28 -8.35
N LEU A 77 -13.12 0.09 -8.41
CA LEU A 77 -13.79 -0.38 -9.61
C LEU A 77 -13.58 0.58 -10.79
N ARG A 78 -13.75 1.90 -10.58
CA ARG A 78 -13.69 2.88 -11.66
C ARG A 78 -12.27 3.06 -12.19
N TYR A 79 -11.28 3.23 -11.31
CA TYR A 79 -9.94 3.66 -11.68
C TYR A 79 -8.91 2.55 -11.55
N VAL A 80 -8.98 1.66 -10.56
CA VAL A 80 -7.99 0.57 -10.41
C VAL A 80 -8.32 -0.60 -11.34
N GLU A 81 -9.58 -1.01 -11.40
CA GLU A 81 -10.04 -2.08 -12.29
C GLU A 81 -10.43 -1.53 -13.69
N ASN A 82 -10.42 -0.21 -13.84
CA ASN A 82 -10.73 0.50 -15.08
C ASN A 82 -12.10 0.12 -15.67
N LEU A 83 -13.09 -0.11 -14.80
CA LEU A 83 -14.44 -0.44 -15.24
C LEU A 83 -15.20 0.81 -15.74
N PRO A 84 -15.98 0.69 -16.82
CA PRO A 84 -16.88 1.74 -17.24
C PRO A 84 -18.02 1.89 -16.22
N LEU A 85 -18.53 3.12 -16.05
CA LEU A 85 -19.57 3.44 -15.06
C LEU A 85 -20.80 2.50 -15.06
N PRO A 86 -21.35 2.04 -16.21
CA PRO A 86 -22.45 1.08 -16.21
C PRO A 86 -22.12 -0.26 -15.51
N GLN A 87 -20.86 -0.71 -15.59
CA GLN A 87 -20.42 -1.93 -14.90
C GLN A 87 -20.24 -1.66 -13.40
N VAL A 88 -19.63 -0.52 -13.03
CA VAL A 88 -19.54 -0.09 -11.62
C VAL A 88 -20.92 -0.04 -10.95
N MET A 89 -21.92 0.49 -11.65
CA MET A 89 -23.32 0.52 -11.19
C MET A 89 -23.88 -0.90 -10.96
N SER A 90 -23.57 -1.82 -11.87
CA SER A 90 -24.00 -3.23 -11.78
C SER A 90 -23.37 -3.93 -10.58
N GLU A 91 -22.04 -3.84 -10.44
CA GLU A 91 -21.27 -4.47 -9.35
C GLU A 91 -21.73 -4.00 -7.97
N LEU A 92 -21.95 -2.70 -7.80
CA LEU A 92 -22.43 -2.14 -6.53
C LEU A 92 -23.95 -2.26 -6.34
N CYS A 93 -24.69 -2.71 -7.36
CA CYS A 93 -26.15 -2.70 -7.40
C CYS A 93 -26.74 -1.31 -7.08
N LEU A 94 -26.12 -0.25 -7.60
CA LEU A 94 -26.49 1.15 -7.34
C LEU A 94 -27.01 1.87 -8.59
N SER A 95 -27.90 2.84 -8.37
CA SER A 95 -28.35 3.73 -9.45
C SER A 95 -27.24 4.66 -9.91
N ARG A 96 -27.37 5.17 -11.15
CA ARG A 96 -26.43 6.14 -11.74
C ARG A 96 -26.17 7.33 -10.81
N ARG A 97 -27.23 7.97 -10.32
CA ARG A 97 -27.12 9.14 -9.45
C ARG A 97 -26.33 8.84 -8.17
N GLN A 98 -26.49 7.64 -7.63
CA GLN A 98 -25.78 7.23 -6.42
C GLN A 98 -24.28 7.04 -6.71
N VAL A 99 -23.94 6.33 -7.79
CA VAL A 99 -22.53 6.13 -8.19
C VAL A 99 -21.81 7.45 -8.45
N TYR A 100 -22.41 8.39 -9.19
CA TYR A 100 -21.81 9.70 -9.42
C TYR A 100 -21.62 10.51 -8.12
N ARG A 101 -22.58 10.44 -7.20
CA ARG A 101 -22.47 11.11 -5.90
C ARG A 101 -21.36 10.51 -5.06
N ASP A 102 -21.29 9.19 -5.02
CA ASP A 102 -20.30 8.46 -4.22
C ASP A 102 -18.89 8.63 -4.82
N LEU A 103 -18.74 8.68 -6.16
CA LEU A 103 -17.48 9.06 -6.83
C LEU A 103 -17.05 10.48 -6.46
N ALA A 104 -17.96 11.45 -6.55
CA ALA A 104 -17.63 12.83 -6.21
C ALA A 104 -17.18 12.99 -4.75
N GLU A 105 -17.82 12.27 -3.83
CA GLU A 105 -17.43 12.22 -2.42
C GLU A 105 -16.07 11.53 -2.22
N ALA A 106 -15.84 10.42 -2.93
CA ALA A 106 -14.61 9.67 -2.84
C ALA A 106 -13.39 10.46 -3.39
N GLU A 107 -13.56 11.14 -4.53
CA GLU A 107 -12.56 12.05 -5.10
C GLU A 107 -12.23 13.20 -4.14
N GLU A 108 -13.23 13.76 -3.44
CA GLU A 108 -12.99 14.81 -2.44
C GLU A 108 -12.20 14.28 -1.23
N LYS A 109 -12.50 13.06 -0.77
CA LYS A 109 -11.70 12.38 0.28
C LYS A 109 -10.27 12.14 -0.19
N LEU A 110 -10.10 11.71 -1.44
CA LEU A 110 -8.79 11.46 -2.04
C LEU A 110 -7.96 12.75 -2.11
N ALA A 111 -8.55 13.87 -2.54
CA ALA A 111 -7.90 15.18 -2.54
C ALA A 111 -7.44 15.62 -1.13
N LYS A 112 -8.22 15.31 -0.09
CA LYS A 112 -7.83 15.58 1.31
C LYS A 112 -6.65 14.72 1.76
N VAL A 113 -6.65 13.43 1.44
CA VAL A 113 -5.54 12.50 1.75
C VAL A 113 -4.26 12.97 1.06
N ILE A 114 -4.30 13.15 -0.25
CA ILE A 114 -3.13 13.55 -1.05
C ILE A 114 -2.64 14.94 -0.63
N GLY A 115 -3.56 15.88 -0.39
CA GLY A 115 -3.22 17.22 0.11
C GLY A 115 -2.58 17.20 1.50
N SER A 116 -2.81 16.18 2.32
CA SER A 116 -2.10 16.04 3.60
C SER A 116 -0.63 15.65 3.43
N TRP A 117 -0.31 14.82 2.44
CA TRP A 117 1.06 14.38 2.15
C TRP A 117 1.91 15.50 1.56
N ALA A 118 1.35 16.29 0.65
CA ALA A 118 2.04 17.44 0.06
C ALA A 118 2.47 18.48 1.12
N ARG A 119 1.67 18.65 2.19
CA ARG A 119 2.01 19.55 3.31
C ARG A 119 3.10 18.97 4.20
N GLY A 120 3.03 17.68 4.54
CA GLY A 120 4.05 17.01 5.36
C GLY A 120 5.45 17.08 4.74
N ALA A 121 5.55 16.91 3.42
CA ALA A 121 6.82 17.00 2.70
C ALA A 121 7.43 18.43 2.66
N SER A 122 6.64 19.46 2.94
CA SER A 122 7.10 20.86 2.89
C SER A 122 7.68 21.35 4.22
N ASP A 123 7.27 20.76 5.36
CA ASP A 123 7.68 21.19 6.71
C ASP A 123 9.06 20.65 7.13
N ASP A 124 9.50 19.53 6.53
CA ASP A 124 10.82 18.92 6.78
C ASP A 124 12.01 19.74 6.22
N SER A 125 11.75 20.78 5.41
CA SER A 125 12.81 21.60 4.81
C SER A 125 13.19 22.85 5.62
N SER A 126 12.58 23.08 6.80
CA SER A 126 12.78 24.30 7.61
C SER A 126 13.26 24.08 9.05
N ALA A 127 13.65 22.88 9.44
CA ALA A 127 14.02 22.56 10.83
C ALA A 127 15.47 22.07 10.98
N ASP A 128 16.43 22.88 10.52
CA ASP A 128 17.84 22.78 10.94
C ASP A 128 18.18 24.03 11.77
N GLU A 129 17.83 24.00 13.06
CA GLU A 129 18.62 24.51 14.20
C GLU A 129 17.79 24.51 15.50
N ALA A 130 18.40 23.98 16.58
CA ALA A 130 17.96 23.91 17.98
C ALA A 130 17.03 22.75 18.38
N GLY A 131 17.64 21.70 18.94
CA GLY A 131 16.98 20.45 19.33
C GLY A 131 16.18 20.45 20.63
N ALA A 132 15.26 19.49 20.70
CA ALA A 132 14.95 18.66 21.88
C ALA A 132 13.95 17.55 21.48
N ALA A 133 14.42 16.30 21.48
CA ALA A 133 13.72 15.02 21.62
C ALA A 133 12.23 14.83 21.16
N ARG A 134 12.08 14.19 19.98
CA ARG A 134 11.08 13.17 19.52
C ARG A 134 9.59 13.60 19.38
N PRO A 135 8.78 13.05 18.44
CA PRO A 135 8.93 11.78 17.70
C PRO A 135 8.58 11.91 16.18
N SER A 136 9.56 11.96 15.29
CA SER A 136 9.33 11.96 13.83
C SER A 136 10.22 10.99 13.04
N ASP A 137 11.24 10.41 13.67
CA ASP A 137 12.14 9.45 13.01
C ASP A 137 11.47 8.11 12.63
N SER A 138 10.30 7.77 13.17
CA SER A 138 9.65 6.47 12.90
C SER A 138 9.10 6.34 11.49
N LEU A 139 8.65 7.42 10.86
CA LEU A 139 8.09 7.38 9.50
C LEU A 139 9.17 7.51 8.43
N SER A 140 10.20 8.32 8.69
CA SER A 140 11.35 8.45 7.79
C SER A 140 12.22 7.19 7.79
N ASP A 141 12.35 6.50 8.92
CA ASP A 141 12.98 5.17 8.99
C ASP A 141 12.12 4.08 8.34
N GLU A 142 10.77 4.17 8.41
CA GLU A 142 9.87 3.31 7.64
C GLU A 142 9.99 3.57 6.12
N LEU A 143 10.12 4.82 5.70
CA LEU A 143 10.30 5.22 4.30
C LEU A 143 11.68 4.82 3.75
N ALA A 144 12.73 4.87 4.58
CA ALA A 144 14.04 4.33 4.23
C ALA A 144 14.01 2.79 4.12
N SER A 145 13.13 2.11 4.87
CA SER A 145 12.90 0.66 4.75
C SER A 145 12.14 0.26 3.48
N LEU A 146 11.45 1.20 2.82
CA LEU A 146 10.74 0.98 1.55
C LEU A 146 11.63 1.17 0.32
N ALA A 147 12.84 1.71 0.49
CA ALA A 147 13.87 1.66 -0.54
C ALA A 147 14.49 0.25 -0.52
N THR A 148 14.12 -0.58 -1.49
CA THR A 148 14.60 -1.97 -1.59
C THR A 148 16.13 -2.03 -1.45
N SER A 149 16.61 -2.57 -0.34
CA SER A 149 18.04 -2.72 -0.05
C SER A 149 18.38 -4.20 -0.09
N VAL A 150 18.89 -4.66 -1.23
CA VAL A 150 19.22 -6.06 -1.43
C VAL A 150 20.49 -6.37 -0.63
N ALA A 151 20.38 -7.25 0.37
CA ALA A 151 21.48 -7.62 1.25
C ALA A 151 21.68 -9.14 1.31
N PRO A 152 22.91 -9.64 1.50
CA PRO A 152 23.15 -11.06 1.75
C PRO A 152 22.44 -11.47 3.05
N THR A 153 21.43 -12.32 2.94
CA THR A 153 20.56 -12.70 4.06
C THR A 153 20.58 -14.21 4.27
N HIS A 154 20.85 -14.65 5.50
CA HIS A 154 20.77 -16.05 5.89
C HIS A 154 19.31 -16.49 5.98
N LEU A 155 18.85 -17.26 5.00
CA LEU A 155 17.44 -17.61 4.86
C LEU A 155 16.89 -18.34 6.10
N LEU A 156 17.67 -19.27 6.66
CA LEU A 156 17.25 -20.06 7.83
C LEU A 156 17.06 -19.20 9.08
N ALA A 157 17.92 -18.20 9.31
CA ALA A 157 17.80 -17.30 10.45
C ALA A 157 16.53 -16.45 10.34
N LEU A 158 16.24 -15.94 9.14
CA LEU A 158 15.04 -15.15 8.88
C LEU A 158 13.75 -15.98 9.04
N VAL A 159 13.75 -17.22 8.57
CA VAL A 159 12.61 -18.14 8.75
C VAL A 159 12.41 -18.46 10.23
N ASP A 160 13.48 -18.74 10.98
CA ASP A 160 13.39 -18.98 12.44
C ASP A 160 12.79 -17.78 13.19
N GLU A 161 13.18 -16.55 12.82
CA GLU A 161 12.63 -15.32 13.39
C GLU A 161 11.13 -15.15 13.09
N VAL A 162 10.71 -15.40 11.84
CA VAL A 162 9.29 -15.35 11.45
C VAL A 162 8.46 -16.40 12.20
N PHE A 163 8.99 -17.61 12.33
CA PHE A 163 8.32 -18.67 13.10
C PHE A 163 8.17 -18.29 14.57
N ALA A 164 9.19 -17.70 15.19
CA ALA A 164 9.10 -17.23 16.57
C ALA A 164 7.99 -16.17 16.76
N LEU A 165 7.83 -15.27 15.78
CA LEU A 165 6.80 -14.23 15.79
C LEU A 165 5.38 -14.78 15.59
N LEU A 166 5.23 -15.86 14.84
CA LEU A 166 3.93 -16.44 14.51
C LEU A 166 3.48 -17.53 15.50
N ARG A 167 4.35 -18.01 16.40
CA ARG A 167 4.00 -18.96 17.46
C ARG A 167 2.81 -18.52 18.33
N PRO A 168 2.78 -17.28 18.89
CA PRO A 168 1.64 -16.83 19.69
C PRO A 168 0.33 -16.78 18.90
N LEU A 169 0.42 -16.45 17.60
CA LEU A 169 -0.73 -16.46 16.70
C LEU A 169 -1.21 -17.90 16.46
N ALA A 170 -0.31 -18.82 16.16
CA ALA A 170 -0.65 -20.23 15.96
C ALA A 170 -1.27 -20.87 17.21
N ASP A 171 -0.73 -20.56 18.40
CA ASP A 171 -1.29 -21.01 19.68
C ASP A 171 -2.71 -20.49 19.91
N SER A 172 -2.99 -19.22 19.54
CA SER A 172 -4.32 -18.61 19.67
C SER A 172 -5.38 -19.27 18.77
N PHE A 173 -4.95 -19.83 17.63
CA PHE A 173 -5.80 -20.55 16.67
C PHE A 173 -5.72 -22.08 16.82
N GLY A 174 -4.95 -22.60 17.80
CA GLY A 174 -4.79 -24.03 18.06
C GLY A 174 -4.14 -24.81 16.90
N THR A 175 -3.24 -24.17 16.17
CA THR A 175 -2.57 -24.71 14.97
C THR A 175 -1.11 -25.01 15.29
N SER A 176 -0.59 -26.16 14.88
CA SER A 176 0.85 -26.51 15.06
C SER A 176 1.68 -25.95 13.89
N LEU A 177 2.80 -25.31 14.23
CA LEU A 177 3.80 -24.82 13.29
C LEU A 177 5.06 -25.68 13.38
N ASP A 178 5.32 -26.46 12.33
CA ASP A 178 6.50 -27.32 12.25
C ASP A 178 7.41 -26.89 11.09
N LEU A 179 8.70 -26.68 11.39
CA LEU A 179 9.73 -26.38 10.41
C LEU A 179 10.50 -27.67 10.08
N LEU A 180 10.36 -28.18 8.86
CA LEU A 180 11.06 -29.39 8.41
C LEU A 180 12.39 -29.01 7.76
N ARG A 181 13.50 -29.17 8.49
CA ARG A 181 14.84 -28.88 7.98
C ARG A 181 15.40 -30.07 7.19
N GLY A 182 15.82 -29.84 5.95
CA GLY A 182 16.52 -30.84 5.13
C GLY A 182 17.96 -31.11 5.60
N GLU A 183 18.45 -32.35 5.43
CA GLU A 183 19.79 -32.80 5.87
C GLU A 183 20.99 -32.08 5.23
N LYS A 184 20.77 -31.27 4.18
CA LYS A 184 21.78 -30.39 3.61
C LYS A 184 21.41 -28.93 3.91
N THR A 185 21.78 -28.48 5.09
CA THR A 185 21.83 -27.06 5.42
C THR A 185 23.16 -26.51 4.92
N SER A 186 23.25 -26.26 3.62
CA SER A 186 24.19 -25.25 3.16
C SER A 186 23.72 -23.90 3.70
N ASP A 187 24.67 -23.09 4.15
CA ASP A 187 24.46 -21.75 4.68
C ASP A 187 24.02 -20.83 3.53
N ASP A 188 22.77 -21.02 3.09
CA ASP A 188 22.21 -20.44 1.86
C ASP A 188 21.93 -18.95 2.11
N VAL A 189 22.99 -18.16 1.95
CA VAL A 189 22.94 -16.71 1.90
C VAL A 189 22.32 -16.32 0.56
N VAL A 190 21.11 -15.78 0.60
CA VAL A 190 20.41 -15.31 -0.59
C VAL A 190 20.48 -13.79 -0.62
N LEU A 191 20.73 -13.21 -1.80
CA LEU A 191 20.70 -11.77 -1.99
C LEU A 191 19.23 -11.33 -2.16
N VAL A 192 18.63 -10.88 -1.07
CA VAL A 192 17.22 -10.45 -1.02
C VAL A 192 17.09 -9.24 -0.12
N ASP A 193 16.00 -8.50 -0.26
CA ASP A 193 15.62 -7.55 0.78
C ASP A 193 15.01 -8.33 1.96
N PRO A 194 15.66 -8.36 3.14
CA PRO A 194 15.20 -9.14 4.28
C PRO A 194 13.87 -8.63 4.83
N ALA A 195 13.59 -7.33 4.73
CA ALA A 195 12.33 -6.75 5.22
C ALA A 195 11.16 -7.18 4.34
N VAL A 196 11.34 -7.13 3.02
CA VAL A 196 10.33 -7.61 2.05
C VAL A 196 10.09 -9.11 2.21
N LEU A 197 11.16 -9.93 2.28
CA LEU A 197 11.03 -11.37 2.44
C LEU A 197 10.32 -11.74 3.75
N ARG A 198 10.69 -11.08 4.85
CA ARG A 198 10.05 -11.26 6.16
C ARG A 198 8.56 -10.92 6.11
N GLN A 199 8.20 -9.80 5.47
CA GLN A 199 6.81 -9.39 5.39
C GLN A 199 5.97 -10.35 4.55
N VAL A 200 6.50 -10.80 3.40
CA VAL A 200 5.83 -11.80 2.55
C VAL A 200 5.61 -13.11 3.31
N LEU A 201 6.63 -13.59 4.05
CA LEU A 201 6.51 -14.82 4.85
C LEU A 201 5.48 -14.67 5.98
N ILE A 202 5.46 -13.54 6.68
CA ILE A 202 4.49 -13.25 7.74
C ILE A 202 3.07 -13.27 7.18
N VAL A 203 2.82 -12.58 6.06
CA VAL A 203 1.49 -12.53 5.44
C VAL A 203 1.06 -13.92 4.97
N ALA A 204 1.91 -14.62 4.21
CA ALA A 204 1.59 -15.94 3.67
C ALA A 204 1.29 -16.96 4.78
N MET A 205 2.11 -17.01 5.83
CA MET A 205 1.91 -17.94 6.95
C MET A 205 0.74 -17.55 7.84
N SER A 206 0.52 -16.26 8.10
CA SER A 206 -0.64 -15.79 8.87
C SER A 206 -1.95 -16.16 8.16
N THR A 207 -2.01 -16.03 6.83
CA THR A 207 -3.13 -16.50 6.03
C THR A 207 -3.27 -18.03 6.07
N ALA A 208 -2.18 -18.79 6.02
CA ALA A 208 -2.22 -20.25 6.13
C ALA A 208 -2.73 -20.74 7.50
N ILE A 209 -2.29 -20.10 8.60
CA ILE A 209 -2.74 -20.41 9.96
C ILE A 209 -4.24 -20.11 10.11
N GLN A 210 -4.70 -18.96 9.59
CA GLN A 210 -6.11 -18.54 9.70
C GLN A 210 -7.06 -19.36 8.83
N SER A 211 -6.58 -19.92 7.72
CA SER A 211 -7.39 -20.73 6.81
C SER A 211 -7.53 -22.20 7.20
N GLN A 212 -6.78 -22.69 8.19
CA GLN A 212 -6.91 -24.04 8.74
C GLN A 212 -7.07 -24.04 10.28
N PRO A 213 -8.25 -23.66 10.80
CA PRO A 213 -8.50 -23.78 12.23
C PRO A 213 -8.54 -25.28 12.59
N ARG A 214 -7.49 -25.77 13.27
CA ARG A 214 -7.21 -27.17 13.70
C ARG A 214 -6.34 -28.04 12.76
N GLY A 215 -5.64 -27.45 11.79
CA GLY A 215 -4.62 -28.13 10.98
C GLY A 215 -3.19 -27.93 11.50
N GLY A 216 -2.21 -28.47 10.79
CA GLY A 216 -0.78 -28.19 11.00
C GLY A 216 -0.17 -27.60 9.74
N VAL A 217 0.62 -26.54 9.87
CA VAL A 217 1.32 -25.91 8.73
C VAL A 217 2.78 -26.35 8.75
N GLN A 218 3.19 -27.03 7.69
CA GLN A 218 4.58 -27.47 7.48
C GLN A 218 5.25 -26.63 6.41
N VAL A 219 6.42 -26.07 6.74
CA VAL A 219 7.30 -25.40 5.78
C VAL A 219 8.54 -26.27 5.58
N ARG A 220 8.85 -26.58 4.32
CA ARG A 220 10.03 -27.36 3.88
C ARG A 220 11.03 -26.44 3.20
#